data_AF-A0A7W7MUJ6-F1
#
_entry.id   AF-A0A7W7MUJ6-F1
#
_cell.length_a   1.000
_cell.length_b   1.000
_cell.length_c   1.000
_cell.angle_alpha   90.00
_cell.angle_beta   90.00
_cell.angle_gamma   90.00
#
_symmetry.space_group_name_H-M   'P 1'
#
loop_
_entity.id
_entity.type
_entity.pdbx_description
1 polymer ?
#
loop_
_entity_poly.entity_id
_entity_poly.type
_entity_poly.pdbx_seq_one_letter_code
_entity_poly.pdbx_strand_id
1 'polypeptide(L)'
;MTAVQFHVNEVFDIAARGGLIAVGSTRNGDFVGIPRLRDEVSGKFIHVLGVDHPTPRTRRTGETILVVDRADAEYVAIGRVWIAEER
;
A
#
# COMPACT_ATOMS: atom_id res chain seq x y z
N MET A 1 -1.41 15.33 14.39
CA MET A 1 -1.36 13.86 14.28
C MET A 1 -0.34 13.52 13.22
N THR A 2 0.44 12.45 13.38
CA THR A 2 1.41 12.01 12.35
C THR A 2 0.66 11.14 11.35
N ALA A 3 0.77 11.44 10.06
CA ALA A 3 0.10 10.67 9.02
C ALA A 3 0.55 9.20 9.03
N VAL A 4 -0.39 8.29 8.74
CA VAL A 4 -0.09 6.85 8.58
C VAL A 4 0.82 6.68 7.36
N GLN A 5 1.86 5.87 7.50
CA GLN A 5 2.81 5.57 6.43
C GLN A 5 2.73 4.09 6.07
N PHE A 6 2.89 3.77 4.79
CA PHE A 6 3.04 2.40 4.30
C PHE A 6 4.39 2.25 3.60
N HIS A 7 5.20 1.32 4.11
CA HIS A 7 6.48 0.97 3.51
C HIS A 7 6.31 -0.26 2.64
N VAL A 8 6.59 -0.14 1.34
CA VAL A 8 6.50 -1.25 0.40
C VAL A 8 7.69 -2.19 0.61
N ASN A 9 7.41 -3.43 1.01
CA ASN A 9 8.42 -4.46 1.27
C ASN A 9 8.54 -5.42 0.08
N GLU A 10 7.42 -5.77 -0.56
CA GLU A 10 7.38 -6.67 -1.71
C GLU A 10 6.34 -6.19 -2.73
N VAL A 11 6.58 -6.50 -4.01
CA VAL A 11 5.67 -6.17 -5.11
C VAL A 11 5.51 -7.39 -6.02
N PHE A 12 4.26 -7.72 -6.35
CA PHE A 12 3.93 -8.77 -7.31
C PHE A 12 3.05 -8.19 -8.41
N ASP A 13 3.50 -8.27 -9.67
CA ASP A 13 2.68 -7.88 -10.82
C ASP A 13 1.74 -9.03 -11.21
N ILE A 14 0.42 -8.80 -11.12
CA ILE A 14 -0.60 -9.73 -11.60
C ILE A 14 -1.17 -9.16 -12.90
N ALA A 15 -0.32 -9.12 -13.93
CA ALA A 15 -0.63 -8.53 -15.23
C ALA A 15 -1.96 -9.02 -15.82
N ALA A 16 -2.28 -10.30 -15.67
CA ALA A 16 -3.51 -10.92 -16.18
C ALA A 16 -4.80 -10.37 -15.53
N ARG A 17 -4.71 -9.72 -14.37
CA ARG A 17 -5.84 -9.11 -13.64
C ARG A 17 -5.79 -7.59 -13.60
N GLY A 18 -4.82 -6.98 -14.30
CA GLY A 18 -4.67 -5.52 -14.34
C GLY A 18 -4.34 -4.90 -12.98
N GLY A 19 -3.74 -5.66 -12.06
CA GLY A 19 -3.43 -5.18 -10.71
C GLY A 19 -2.03 -5.56 -10.25
N LEU A 20 -1.52 -4.78 -9.29
CA LEU A 20 -0.29 -5.02 -8.57
C LEU A 20 -0.63 -5.36 -7.13
N ILE A 21 0.08 -6.32 -6.53
CA ILE A 21 0.05 -6.53 -5.08
C ILE A 21 1.27 -5.84 -4.50
N ALA A 22 1.05 -4.90 -3.59
CA ALA A 22 2.08 -4.32 -2.74
C ALA A 22 1.93 -4.88 -1.33
N VAL A 23 2.93 -5.59 -0.83
CA VAL A 23 3.00 -6.05 0.56
C VAL A 23 3.91 -5.11 1.30
N GLY A 24 3.48 -4.68 2.47
CA GLY A 24 4.22 -3.70 3.24
C GLY A 24 3.83 -3.66 4.71
N SER A 25 4.44 -2.73 5.43
CA SER A 25 4.14 -2.49 6.84
C SER A 25 3.60 -1.09 7.03
N THR A 26 2.52 -0.98 7.80
CA THR A 26 2.00 0.31 8.25
C THR A 26 2.82 0.83 9.43
N ARG A 27 3.00 2.15 9.48
CA ARG A 27 3.57 2.87 10.62
C ARG A 27 2.65 4.02 11.00
N ASN A 28 2.68 4.36 12.28
CA ASN A 28 1.89 5.45 12.88
C ASN A 28 0.37 5.23 12.82
N GLY A 29 -0.08 3.98 12.65
CA GLY A 29 -1.49 3.59 12.67
C GLY A 29 -1.80 2.47 11.68
N ASP A 30 -3.09 2.23 11.50
CA ASP A 30 -3.64 1.25 10.55
C ASP A 30 -4.60 1.93 9.59
N PHE A 31 -4.84 1.31 8.44
CA PHE A 31 -5.84 1.78 7.49
C PHE A 31 -7.24 1.35 7.91
N VAL A 32 -8.20 2.25 7.76
CA VAL A 32 -9.64 1.95 7.87
C VAL A 32 -10.24 2.09 6.47
N GLY A 33 -10.66 0.96 5.89
CA GLY A 33 -11.17 0.93 4.52
C GLY A 33 -10.07 1.08 3.46
N ILE A 34 -10.42 1.65 2.30
CA ILE A 34 -9.49 1.88 1.19
C ILE A 34 -8.82 3.26 1.39
N PRO A 35 -7.51 3.32 1.69
CA PRO A 35 -6.83 4.58 1.96
C PRO A 35 -6.55 5.35 0.66
N ARG A 36 -6.48 6.68 0.78
CA ARG A 36 -5.85 7.52 -0.25
C ARG A 36 -4.39 7.69 0.12
N LEU A 37 -3.51 7.19 -0.73
CA LEU A 37 -2.08 7.17 -0.50
C LEU A 37 -1.36 8.02 -1.53
N ARG A 38 -0.30 8.70 -1.09
CA ARG A 38 0.58 9.49 -1.95
C ARG A 38 2.00 8.99 -1.80
N ASP A 39 2.67 8.72 -2.91
CA ASP A 39 4.09 8.35 -2.90
C ASP A 39 4.94 9.54 -2.43
N GLU A 40 5.78 9.32 -1.42
CA GLU A 40 6.57 10.37 -0.78
C GLU A 40 7.55 11.02 -1.76
N VAL A 41 8.14 10.23 -2.65
CA VAL A 41 9.21 10.68 -3.55
C VAL A 41 8.65 11.42 -4.77
N SER A 42 7.64 10.85 -5.44
CA SER A 42 7.07 11.42 -6.66
C SER A 42 5.91 12.39 -6.40
N GLY A 43 5.31 12.32 -5.21
CA GLY A 43 4.09 13.04 -4.89
C GLY A 43 2.88 12.60 -5.70
N LYS A 44 2.91 11.45 -6.38
CA LYS A 44 1.77 10.90 -7.14
C LYS A 44 0.84 10.12 -6.22
N PHE A 45 -0.45 10.14 -6.56
CA PHE A 45 -1.43 9.31 -5.88
C PHE A 45 -1.28 7.85 -6.29
N ILE A 46 -1.50 6.97 -5.32
CA ILE A 46 -1.56 5.52 -5.51
C ILE A 46 -3.03 5.11 -5.42
N HIS A 47 -3.53 4.54 -6.51
CA HIS A 47 -4.89 4.05 -6.65
C HIS A 47 -5.00 2.65 -6.03
N VAL A 48 -5.35 2.62 -4.75
CA VAL A 48 -5.63 1.37 -4.04
C VAL A 48 -7.02 0.86 -4.44
N LEU A 49 -7.05 -0.33 -5.03
CA LEU A 49 -8.27 -1.03 -5.44
C LEU A 49 -8.87 -1.85 -4.30
N GLY A 50 -8.03 -2.28 -3.35
CA GLY A 50 -8.45 -3.07 -2.21
C GLY A 50 -7.37 -3.17 -1.16
N VAL A 51 -7.81 -3.40 0.08
CA VAL A 51 -6.94 -3.68 1.22
C VAL A 51 -7.29 -5.06 1.73
N ASP A 52 -6.32 -5.97 1.69
CA ASP A 52 -6.48 -7.26 2.33
C ASP A 52 -5.89 -7.20 3.74
N HIS A 53 -6.78 -7.43 4.71
CA HIS A 53 -6.54 -7.28 6.13
C HIS A 53 -6.23 -8.66 6.75
N PRO A 54 -5.58 -8.70 7.93
CA PRO A 54 -4.78 -9.84 8.27
C PRO A 54 -5.54 -11.16 8.48
N THR A 55 -5.11 -12.20 7.78
CA THR A 55 -5.19 -13.58 8.26
C THR A 55 -4.44 -13.69 9.60
N PRO A 56 -4.68 -14.72 10.44
CA PRO A 56 -3.90 -14.93 11.68
C PRO A 56 -2.37 -14.89 11.49
N ARG A 57 -1.88 -15.16 10.27
CA ARG A 57 -0.47 -15.07 9.87
C ARG A 57 0.02 -13.62 9.76
N THR A 58 -0.66 -12.79 8.98
CA THR A 58 -0.26 -11.38 8.75
C THR A 58 -0.46 -10.49 9.98
N ARG A 59 -1.35 -10.92 10.91
CA ARG A 59 -1.50 -10.28 12.23
C ARG A 59 -0.28 -10.44 13.13
N ARG A 60 0.50 -11.52 12.97
CA ARG A 60 1.74 -11.75 13.74
C ARG A 60 2.93 -10.97 13.20
N THR A 61 2.92 -10.64 11.90
CA THR A 61 4.03 -9.96 11.23
C THR A 61 3.82 -8.45 11.09
N GLY A 62 2.59 -7.95 11.29
CA GLY A 62 2.26 -6.54 11.06
C GLY A 62 2.22 -6.18 9.57
N GLU A 63 2.09 -7.17 8.70
CA GLU A 63 2.05 -6.98 7.26
C GLU A 63 0.63 -6.60 6.80
N THR A 64 0.57 -5.62 5.92
CA THR A 64 -0.63 -5.19 5.20
C THR A 64 -0.41 -5.42 3.72
N ILE A 65 -1.46 -5.92 3.06
CA ILE A 65 -1.46 -6.19 1.62
C ILE A 65 -2.40 -5.19 0.95
N LEU A 66 -1.87 -4.44 -0.02
CA LEU A 66 -2.62 -3.51 -0.84
C LEU A 66 -2.68 -4.04 -2.26
N VAL A 67 -3.89 -4.06 -2.82
CA VAL A 67 -4.10 -4.26 -4.25
C VAL A 67 -4.13 -2.88 -4.89
N VAL A 68 -3.23 -2.63 -5.82
CA VAL A 68 -3.03 -1.34 -6.49
C VAL A 68 -3.35 -1.48 -7.96
N ASP A 69 -3.88 -0.42 -8.56
CA ASP A 69 -4.08 -0.35 -10.00
C ASP A 69 -2.74 -0.46 -10.73
N ARG A 70 -2.69 -1.31 -11.76
CA ARG A 70 -1.46 -1.50 -12.55
C ARG A 70 -1.04 -0.25 -13.31
N ALA A 71 -1.94 0.71 -13.54
CA ALA A 71 -1.60 2.01 -14.11
C ALA A 71 -0.55 2.76 -13.29
N ASP A 72 -0.43 2.47 -11.98
CA ASP A 72 0.53 3.13 -11.08
C ASP A 72 1.86 2.37 -10.95
N ALA A 73 2.13 1.37 -11.80
CA ALA A 73 3.30 0.48 -11.69
C ALA A 73 4.64 1.21 -11.53
N GLU A 74 4.82 2.37 -12.17
CA GLU A 74 6.03 3.19 -12.06
C GLU A 74 6.30 3.69 -10.62
N TYR A 75 5.25 3.83 -9.81
CA TYR A 75 5.31 4.33 -8.43
C TYR A 75 5.24 3.22 -7.37
N VAL A 76 5.12 1.97 -7.81
CA VAL A 76 4.99 0.79 -6.95
C VAL A 76 6.27 -0.05 -7.02
N ALA A 77 7.18 0.21 -6.08
CA ALA A 77 8.45 -0.50 -5.97
C ALA A 77 8.83 -0.74 -4.51
N ILE A 78 9.61 -1.80 -4.27
CA ILE A 78 10.20 -2.09 -2.96
C ILE A 78 10.99 -0.88 -2.46
N GLY A 79 10.81 -0.52 -1.19
CA GLY A 79 11.44 0.61 -0.53
C GLY A 79 10.71 1.94 -0.71
N ARG A 80 9.65 2.01 -1.52
CA ARG A 80 8.79 3.20 -1.58
C ARG A 80 8.05 3.40 -0.26
N VAL A 81 7.83 4.66 0.08
CA VAL A 81 7.04 5.09 1.24
C VAL A 81 5.83 5.84 0.74
N TRP A 82 4.65 5.40 1.15
CA TRP A 82 3.40 6.06 0.82
C TRP A 82 2.77 6.65 2.07
N ILE A 83 2.29 7.88 1.95
CA ILE A 83 1.72 8.64 3.06
C ILE A 83 0.21 8.69 2.88
N ALA A 84 -0.53 8.37 3.94
CA ALA A 84 -1.98 8.52 3.96
C ALA A 84 -2.38 9.98 4.08
N GLU A 85 -3.35 10.39 3.26
CA GLU A 85 -3.99 11.68 3.41
C GLU A 85 -5.20 11.55 4.34
N GLU A 86 -5.25 12.38 5.38
CA GLU A 86 -6.47 12.58 6.18
C GLU A 86 -7.50 13.31 5.30
N ARG A 87 -8.74 12.82 5.30
CA ARG A 87 -9.87 13.47 4.63
C ARG A 87 -10.38 14.66 5.43
#